data_AF-A0A1H6URJ1-F1
#
_entry.id   AF-A0A1H6URJ1-F1
#
_cell.length_a   1.000
_cell.length_b   1.000
_cell.length_c   1.000
_cell.angle_alpha   90.00
_cell.angle_beta   90.00
_cell.angle_gamma   90.00
#
_symmetry.space_group_name_H-M   'P 1'
#
loop_
_entity.id
_entity.type
_entity.pdbx_description
1 polymer ?
#
loop_
_entity_poly.entity_id
_entity_poly.type
_entity_poly.pdbx_seq_one_letter_code
_entity_poly.pdbx_strand_id
1 'polypeptide(L)'
;MRGTVALAIGLVLAGCGQQERKASPDDAPGAGLEEAAIRAGIVIDPARRDPVGAFGSATDKICIVPQGDNYRVGASVDYGDRQSCVARGTATGRDRLRLTFGEECTFEAAFDGARITFPATLPRACDSRCTGRATLTAVNASRLSSAEAEARAMRGPDGQPLCG
;
A
#
# COMPACT_ATOMS: atom_id res chain seq x y z
N MET A 1 -47.90 -12.19 -68.75
CA MET A 1 -48.04 -13.62 -68.41
C MET A 1 -46.67 -14.15 -68.00
N ARG A 2 -46.61 -14.94 -66.91
CA ARG A 2 -45.43 -15.54 -66.25
C ARG A 2 -44.70 -14.56 -65.31
N GLY A 3 -44.63 -14.71 -64.00
CA GLY A 3 -44.92 -15.84 -63.12
C GLY A 3 -43.72 -16.05 -62.18
N THR A 4 -43.83 -15.55 -60.95
CA THR A 4 -43.18 -16.04 -59.71
C THR A 4 -41.73 -16.53 -59.74
N VAL A 5 -40.83 -15.72 -59.17
CA VAL A 5 -39.69 -16.17 -58.34
C VAL A 5 -39.58 -15.15 -57.19
N ALA A 6 -40.44 -15.20 -56.17
CA ALA A 6 -40.28 -16.03 -54.98
C ALA A 6 -38.87 -15.92 -54.34
N LEU A 7 -38.78 -15.03 -53.35
CA LEU A 7 -38.27 -15.33 -52.00
C LEU A 7 -36.91 -16.05 -51.92
N ALA A 8 -35.82 -15.33 -51.60
CA ALA A 8 -34.74 -15.79 -50.71
C ALA A 8 -33.51 -14.83 -50.69
N ILE A 9 -33.64 -13.58 -50.23
CA ILE A 9 -32.45 -12.72 -49.99
C ILE A 9 -32.61 -11.97 -48.65
N GLY A 10 -32.91 -12.69 -47.57
CA GLY A 10 -33.24 -12.06 -46.29
C GLY A 10 -32.76 -12.79 -45.04
N LEU A 11 -31.67 -13.58 -45.10
CA LEU A 11 -31.25 -14.41 -43.95
C LEU A 11 -29.73 -14.58 -43.78
N VAL A 12 -28.92 -13.56 -44.10
CA VAL A 12 -27.46 -13.60 -43.84
C VAL A 12 -26.99 -12.47 -42.89
N LEU A 13 -27.80 -12.14 -41.88
CA LEU A 13 -27.48 -11.11 -40.88
C LEU A 13 -27.58 -11.58 -39.42
N ALA A 14 -27.56 -12.89 -39.16
CA ALA A 14 -27.54 -13.43 -37.80
C ALA A 14 -26.43 -14.48 -37.67
N GLY A 15 -25.24 -14.05 -37.29
CA GLY A 15 -24.11 -14.97 -37.10
C GLY A 15 -22.87 -14.41 -36.41
N CYS A 16 -22.71 -13.08 -36.30
CA CYS A 16 -21.65 -12.49 -35.47
C CYS A 16 -22.18 -12.14 -34.08
N GLY A 17 -22.78 -13.11 -33.40
CA GLY A 17 -22.87 -13.07 -31.95
C GLY A 17 -21.48 -13.35 -31.40
N GLN A 18 -20.66 -12.31 -31.24
CA GLN A 18 -19.41 -12.39 -30.50
C GLN A 18 -19.80 -12.86 -29.10
N GLN A 19 -19.65 -14.16 -28.85
CA GLN A 19 -19.83 -14.72 -27.53
C GLN A 19 -18.77 -14.05 -26.66
N GLU A 20 -19.20 -13.07 -25.86
CA GLU A 20 -18.41 -12.53 -24.78
C GLU A 20 -18.07 -13.70 -23.87
N ARG A 21 -16.94 -14.37 -24.16
CA ARG A 21 -16.25 -15.15 -23.15
C ARG A 21 -15.95 -14.13 -22.08
N LYS A 22 -16.75 -14.15 -21.01
CA LYS A 22 -16.31 -13.60 -19.73
C LYS A 22 -14.99 -14.29 -19.44
N ALA A 23 -13.89 -13.61 -19.76
CA ALA A 23 -12.59 -14.02 -19.29
C ALA A 23 -12.72 -14.05 -17.77
N SER A 24 -12.57 -15.23 -17.19
CA SER A 24 -12.31 -15.32 -15.76
C SER A 24 -11.07 -14.47 -15.49
N PRO A 25 -11.02 -13.72 -14.37
CA PRO A 25 -9.87 -12.87 -14.04
C PRO A 25 -8.51 -13.59 -14.15
N ASP A 26 -8.51 -14.92 -13.95
CA ASP A 26 -7.33 -15.80 -14.03
C ASP A 26 -6.86 -16.15 -15.45
N ASP A 27 -7.69 -15.98 -16.49
CA ASP A 27 -7.37 -16.36 -17.88
C ASP A 27 -6.89 -15.18 -18.74
N ALA A 28 -6.63 -14.02 -18.13
CA ALA A 28 -6.06 -12.88 -18.84
C ALA A 28 -4.61 -13.21 -19.27
N PRO A 29 -4.19 -12.92 -20.53
CA PRO A 29 -2.82 -13.14 -20.99
C PRO A 29 -1.73 -12.50 -20.10
N GLY A 30 -2.09 -11.49 -19.33
CA GLY A 30 -1.21 -10.83 -18.35
C GLY A 30 -1.02 -11.58 -17.03
N ALA A 31 -1.94 -12.47 -16.63
CA ALA A 31 -1.90 -13.13 -15.33
C ALA A 31 -0.65 -14.02 -15.17
N GLY A 32 -0.27 -14.76 -16.21
CA GLY A 32 0.96 -15.56 -16.20
C GLY A 32 2.25 -14.73 -16.16
N LEU A 33 2.23 -13.53 -16.77
CA LEU A 33 3.36 -12.59 -16.71
C LEU A 33 3.47 -11.95 -15.32
N GLU A 34 2.33 -11.61 -14.72
CA GLU A 34 2.25 -11.04 -13.37
C GLU A 34 2.70 -12.05 -12.32
N GLU A 35 2.21 -13.29 -12.38
CA GLU A 35 2.66 -14.42 -11.55
C GLU A 35 4.17 -14.67 -11.68
N ALA A 36 4.71 -14.67 -12.91
CA ALA A 36 6.13 -14.83 -13.16
C ALA A 36 6.95 -13.66 -12.61
N ALA A 37 6.44 -12.43 -12.75
CA ALA A 37 7.07 -11.23 -12.22
C ALA A 37 7.02 -11.18 -10.69
N ILE A 38 5.93 -11.64 -10.06
CA ILE A 38 5.81 -11.83 -8.62
C ILE A 38 6.86 -12.84 -8.13
N ARG A 39 6.97 -13.98 -8.81
CA ARG A 39 7.95 -15.04 -8.47
C ARG A 39 9.39 -14.59 -8.66
N ALA A 40 9.64 -13.73 -9.65
CA ALA A 40 10.93 -13.10 -9.89
C ALA A 40 11.23 -11.93 -8.94
N GLY A 41 10.27 -11.52 -8.09
CA GLY A 41 10.40 -10.38 -7.19
C GLY A 41 10.39 -9.02 -7.88
N ILE A 42 9.97 -8.97 -9.15
CA ILE A 42 9.85 -7.75 -9.96
C ILE A 42 8.54 -7.02 -9.62
N VAL A 43 7.47 -7.77 -9.36
CA VAL A 43 6.16 -7.25 -8.95
C VAL A 43 5.89 -7.68 -7.51
N ILE A 44 5.27 -6.80 -6.73
CA ILE A 44 4.86 -7.11 -5.35
C ILE A 44 3.74 -8.13 -5.40
N ASP A 45 3.89 -9.24 -4.65
CA ASP A 45 2.82 -10.21 -4.42
C ASP A 45 1.71 -9.56 -3.57
N PRO A 46 0.50 -9.30 -4.11
CA PRO A 46 -0.59 -8.71 -3.34
C PRO A 46 -1.12 -9.65 -2.25
N ALA A 47 -0.86 -10.96 -2.33
CA ALA A 47 -1.19 -11.93 -1.30
C ALA A 47 -0.18 -11.91 -0.14
N ARG A 48 1.06 -11.45 -0.36
CA ARG A 48 2.05 -11.26 0.72
C ARG A 48 1.85 -9.90 1.38
N ARG A 49 1.04 -9.90 2.44
CA ARG A 49 0.84 -8.76 3.35
C ARG A 49 2.04 -8.59 4.30
N ASP A 50 3.22 -8.41 3.72
CA ASP A 50 4.44 -8.06 4.44
C ASP A 50 4.55 -6.52 4.54
N PRO A 51 4.51 -5.95 5.75
CA PRO A 51 4.57 -4.49 5.92
C PRO A 51 5.98 -3.93 5.73
N VAL A 52 7.03 -4.76 5.57
CA VAL A 52 8.40 -4.29 5.35
C VAL A 52 8.49 -3.38 4.13
N GLY A 53 9.12 -2.22 4.29
CA GLY A 53 9.35 -1.28 3.20
C GLY A 53 9.40 0.19 3.62
N ALA A 54 9.59 1.02 2.62
CA ALA A 54 9.57 2.48 2.70
C ALA A 54 8.22 3.00 2.19
N PHE A 55 7.61 3.91 2.95
CA PHE A 55 6.32 4.51 2.64
C PHE A 55 6.43 6.02 2.77
N GLY A 56 5.69 6.75 1.95
CA GLY A 56 5.63 8.19 2.06
C GLY A 56 4.46 8.84 1.34
N SER A 57 4.29 10.12 1.65
CA SER A 57 3.47 11.11 0.96
C SER A 57 4.30 12.39 0.83
N ALA A 58 3.65 13.55 0.61
CA ALA A 58 4.36 14.82 0.56
C ALA A 58 5.06 15.16 1.90
N THR A 59 4.39 14.90 3.02
CA THR A 59 4.87 15.27 4.38
C THR A 59 5.13 14.07 5.26
N ASP A 60 4.49 12.93 4.95
CA ASP A 60 4.49 11.77 5.84
C ASP A 60 5.50 10.76 5.33
N LYS A 61 6.22 10.13 6.25
CA LYS A 61 7.17 9.06 5.97
C LYS A 61 7.00 7.97 7.00
N ILE A 62 7.00 6.73 6.56
CA ILE A 62 7.01 5.55 7.42
C ILE A 62 8.03 4.57 6.87
N CYS A 63 8.84 3.99 7.74
CA CYS A 63 9.66 2.84 7.41
C CYS A 63 9.26 1.68 8.31
N ILE A 64 9.34 0.46 7.78
CA ILE A 64 9.16 -0.78 8.54
C ILE A 64 10.26 -1.75 8.11
N VAL A 65 10.99 -2.29 9.07
CA VAL A 65 12.06 -3.28 8.84
C VAL A 65 11.91 -4.47 9.79
N PRO A 66 12.35 -5.68 9.41
CA PRO A 66 12.28 -6.85 10.28
C PRO A 66 13.05 -6.65 11.60
N GLN A 67 12.50 -7.17 12.70
CA GLN A 67 13.17 -7.27 14.00
C GLN A 67 12.70 -8.53 14.75
N GLY A 68 13.37 -9.67 14.50
CA GLY A 68 12.94 -10.97 15.04
C GLY A 68 11.55 -11.32 14.51
N ASP A 69 10.63 -11.71 15.41
CA ASP A 69 9.23 -12.01 15.07
C ASP A 69 8.35 -10.75 14.93
N ASN A 70 8.92 -9.57 15.19
CA ASN A 70 8.26 -8.28 15.13
C ASN A 70 8.93 -7.39 14.06
N TYR A 71 8.54 -6.12 14.04
CA TYR A 71 9.15 -5.11 13.17
C TYR A 71 9.68 -3.94 13.99
N ARG A 72 10.77 -3.33 13.52
CA ARG A 72 11.13 -1.94 13.86
C ARG A 72 10.36 -1.02 12.92
N VAL A 73 9.76 0.01 13.48
CA VAL A 73 9.00 1.01 12.73
C VAL A 73 9.44 2.40 13.12
N GLY A 74 9.45 3.30 12.14
CA GLY A 74 9.56 4.72 12.37
C GLY A 74 8.56 5.48 11.53
N ALA A 75 8.03 6.56 12.08
CA ALA A 75 7.10 7.45 11.43
C ALA A 75 7.57 8.89 11.62
N SER A 76 7.50 9.70 10.56
CA SER A 76 7.73 11.12 10.65
C SER A 76 6.75 11.91 9.81
N VAL A 77 6.41 13.09 10.30
CA VAL A 77 5.63 14.10 9.59
C VAL A 77 6.46 15.37 9.61
N ASP A 78 6.61 16.04 8.47
CA ASP A 78 7.37 17.28 8.37
C ASP A 78 6.55 18.34 7.63
N TYR A 79 6.15 19.39 8.36
CA TYR A 79 5.43 20.55 7.81
C TYR A 79 6.35 21.74 7.56
N GLY A 80 7.66 21.60 7.76
CA GLY A 80 8.61 22.71 7.72
C GLY A 80 8.57 23.57 9.00
N ASP A 81 9.37 24.63 9.04
CA ASP A 81 9.41 25.61 10.14
C ASP A 81 9.51 25.01 11.56
N ARG A 82 10.24 23.89 11.69
CA ARG A 82 10.41 23.12 12.94
C ARG A 82 9.09 22.53 13.48
N GLN A 83 8.09 22.36 12.62
CA GLN A 83 6.83 21.68 12.92
C GLN A 83 6.93 20.26 12.36
N SER A 84 7.32 19.32 13.21
CA SER A 84 7.59 17.94 12.79
C SER A 84 7.21 16.94 13.86
N CYS A 85 6.90 15.72 13.45
CA CYS A 85 6.84 14.57 14.32
C CYS A 85 7.95 13.59 13.97
N VAL A 86 8.57 12.98 14.98
CA VAL A 86 9.47 11.84 14.82
C VAL A 86 9.17 10.81 15.89
N ALA A 87 8.75 9.62 15.45
CA ALA A 87 8.45 8.50 16.31
C ALA A 87 9.19 7.26 15.84
N ARG A 88 9.78 6.53 16.78
CA ARG A 88 10.54 5.29 16.56
C ARG A 88 10.08 4.25 17.56
N GLY A 89 9.94 3.02 17.12
CA GLY A 89 9.31 2.01 17.96
C GLY A 89 9.24 0.63 17.32
N THR A 90 8.22 -0.12 17.70
CA THR A 90 7.97 -1.47 17.20
C THR A 90 6.60 -1.58 16.56
N ALA A 91 6.47 -2.52 15.62
CA ALA A 91 5.21 -2.91 15.06
C ALA A 91 5.02 -4.43 15.16
N THR A 92 3.78 -4.87 15.33
CA THR A 92 3.38 -6.27 15.23
C THR A 92 2.11 -6.40 14.41
N GLY A 93 1.83 -7.61 13.91
CA GLY A 93 0.70 -7.86 13.03
C GLY A 93 1.04 -7.68 11.55
N ARG A 94 0.01 -7.77 10.69
CA ARG A 94 0.14 -7.68 9.22
C ARG A 94 -0.84 -6.65 8.67
N ASP A 95 -2.13 -6.94 8.66
CA ASP A 95 -3.17 -6.09 8.06
C ASP A 95 -3.59 -4.94 8.99
N ARG A 96 -3.56 -5.24 10.29
CA ARG A 96 -3.67 -4.28 11.38
C ARG A 96 -2.34 -4.30 12.10
N LEU A 97 -1.59 -3.22 11.92
CA LEU A 97 -0.29 -3.05 12.55
C LEU A 97 -0.51 -2.41 13.90
N ARG A 98 -0.21 -3.13 14.98
CA ARG A 98 -0.10 -2.52 16.30
C ARG A 98 1.24 -1.81 16.37
N LEU A 99 1.20 -0.48 16.39
CA LEU A 99 2.36 0.40 16.48
C LEU A 99 2.55 0.82 17.93
N THR A 100 3.77 0.67 18.44
CA THR A 100 4.17 1.10 19.79
C THR A 100 5.36 2.04 19.67
N PHE A 101 5.14 3.34 19.85
CA PHE A 101 6.17 4.37 19.86
C PHE A 101 6.57 4.80 21.28
N GLY A 102 6.28 3.96 22.28
CA GLY A 102 6.42 4.23 23.71
C GLY A 102 5.25 3.58 24.46
N GLU A 103 5.37 3.38 25.77
CA GLU A 103 4.38 2.61 26.56
C GLU A 103 2.95 3.13 26.37
N GLU A 104 2.76 4.46 26.41
CA GLU A 104 1.43 5.09 26.31
C GLU A 104 1.08 5.57 24.88
N CYS A 105 2.02 5.54 23.94
CA CYS A 105 1.76 5.85 22.53
C CYS A 105 1.68 4.54 21.72
N THR A 106 0.57 3.83 21.90
CA THR A 106 0.26 2.58 21.20
C THR A 106 -1.09 2.66 20.50
N PHE A 107 -1.17 2.24 19.24
CA PHE A 107 -2.40 2.25 18.46
C PHE A 107 -2.35 1.27 17.28
N GLU A 108 -3.49 1.03 16.63
CA GLU A 108 -3.56 0.20 15.42
C GLU A 108 -3.61 1.06 14.17
N ALA A 109 -2.72 0.79 13.22
CA ALA A 109 -2.74 1.33 11.86
C ALA A 109 -3.28 0.28 10.89
N ALA A 110 -3.97 0.73 9.85
CA ALA A 110 -4.41 -0.13 8.76
C ALA A 110 -3.30 -0.25 7.71
N PHE A 111 -3.07 -1.47 7.22
CA PHE A 111 -2.20 -1.76 6.09
C PHE A 111 -2.95 -2.61 5.06
N ASP A 112 -3.04 -2.12 3.83
CA ASP A 112 -3.81 -2.77 2.75
C ASP A 112 -2.93 -3.47 1.70
N GLY A 113 -1.62 -3.59 1.95
CA GLY A 113 -0.64 -4.10 0.99
C GLY A 113 0.21 -2.99 0.36
N ALA A 114 -0.38 -1.82 0.13
CA ALA A 114 0.26 -0.71 -0.57
C ALA A 114 0.29 0.59 0.25
N ARG A 115 -0.52 0.71 1.29
CA ARG A 115 -0.67 1.95 2.05
C ARG A 115 -0.81 1.68 3.54
N ILE A 116 -0.23 2.56 4.34
CA ILE A 116 -0.41 2.60 5.78
C ILE A 116 -1.25 3.82 6.15
N THR A 117 -2.27 3.60 6.97
CA THR A 117 -3.16 4.65 7.47
C THR A 117 -3.23 4.64 8.99
N PHE A 118 -2.87 5.75 9.62
CA PHE A 118 -3.02 5.94 11.06
C PHE A 118 -4.45 6.42 11.37
N PRO A 119 -5.00 6.13 12.56
CA PRO A 119 -6.33 6.56 12.93
C PRO A 119 -6.43 8.09 13.03
N ALA A 120 -7.64 8.62 12.89
CA ALA A 120 -7.93 10.05 13.03
C ALA A 120 -7.73 10.58 14.46
N THR A 121 -7.63 9.68 15.44
CA THR A 121 -7.40 10.02 16.84
C THR A 121 -6.35 9.09 17.41
N LEU A 122 -5.41 9.66 18.16
CA LEU A 122 -4.32 8.94 18.81
C LEU A 122 -4.34 9.18 20.33
N PRO A 123 -3.71 8.31 21.13
CA PRO A 123 -3.44 8.61 22.53
C PRO A 123 -2.67 9.93 22.67
N ARG A 124 -3.02 10.75 23.66
CA ARG A 124 -2.34 12.04 23.93
C ARG A 124 -0.83 11.90 24.15
N ALA A 125 -0.38 10.75 24.65
CA ALA A 125 1.05 10.49 24.84
C ALA A 125 1.84 10.57 23.52
N CYS A 126 1.20 10.38 22.37
CA CYS A 126 1.84 10.52 21.06
C CYS A 126 2.22 11.96 20.72
N ASP A 127 1.61 12.96 21.36
CA ASP A 127 1.91 14.38 21.12
C ASP A 127 3.36 14.72 21.51
N SER A 128 3.94 13.97 22.46
CA SER A 128 5.36 14.08 22.86
C SER A 128 6.35 13.75 21.74
N ARG A 129 5.89 13.14 20.64
CA ARG A 129 6.68 12.85 19.44
C ARG A 129 6.70 14.01 18.45
N CYS A 130 5.98 15.08 18.72
CA CYS A 130 5.74 16.18 17.80
C CYS A 130 6.15 17.52 18.37
N THR A 131 6.51 18.45 17.49
CA THR A 131 6.81 19.84 17.79
C THR A 131 5.88 20.77 17.02
N GLY A 132 5.55 21.91 17.64
CA GLY A 132 4.69 22.91 17.02
C GLY A 132 3.26 22.38 16.82
N ARG A 133 2.79 22.39 15.57
CA ARG A 133 1.43 21.95 15.19
C ARG A 133 1.40 20.62 14.44
N ALA A 134 2.55 19.98 14.28
CA ALA A 134 2.60 18.67 13.63
C ALA A 134 1.88 17.62 14.47
N THR A 135 1.31 16.62 13.80
CA THR A 135 0.59 15.52 14.45
C THR A 135 0.82 14.22 13.68
N LEU A 136 0.79 13.09 14.38
CA LEU A 136 0.79 11.75 13.79
C LEU A 136 -0.64 11.25 13.46
N THR A 137 -1.68 12.00 13.80
CA THR A 137 -3.06 11.61 13.47
C THR A 137 -3.28 11.60 11.97
N ALA A 138 -4.06 10.65 11.47
CA ALA A 138 -4.48 10.57 10.07
C ALA A 138 -3.33 10.55 9.05
N VAL A 139 -2.12 10.14 9.46
CA VAL A 139 -1.01 9.88 8.55
C VAL A 139 -1.46 8.88 7.48
N ASN A 140 -1.16 9.20 6.23
CA ASN A 140 -1.51 8.38 5.08
C ASN A 140 -0.32 8.29 4.12
N ALA A 141 0.37 7.16 4.13
CA ALA A 141 1.61 6.97 3.37
C ALA A 141 1.47 5.79 2.41
N SER A 142 1.74 6.04 1.12
CA SER A 142 1.76 4.99 0.11
C SER A 142 3.16 4.38 0.04
N ARG A 143 3.23 3.10 -0.29
CA ARG A 143 4.48 2.36 -0.43
C ARG A 143 5.28 2.97 -1.57
N LEU A 144 6.49 3.39 -1.24
CA LEU A 144 7.51 3.81 -2.19
C LEU A 144 8.34 2.61 -2.63
N SER A 145 8.56 1.67 -1.70
CA SER A 145 9.36 0.47 -1.95
C SER A 145 9.08 -0.64 -0.95
N SER A 146 9.28 -1.88 -1.37
CA SER A 146 9.30 -3.08 -0.53
C SER A 146 10.71 -3.47 -0.06
N ALA A 147 11.76 -2.77 -0.52
CA ALA A 147 13.13 -3.10 -0.16
C ALA A 147 13.47 -2.67 1.27
N GLU A 148 13.93 -3.62 2.09
CA GLU A 148 14.39 -3.35 3.46
C GLU A 148 15.53 -2.31 3.49
N ALA A 149 16.46 -2.38 2.52
CA ALA A 149 17.58 -1.45 2.44
C ALA A 149 17.11 0.01 2.30
N GLU A 150 16.06 0.25 1.52
CA GLU A 150 15.51 1.59 1.32
C GLU A 150 14.76 2.08 2.57
N ALA A 151 14.03 1.18 3.24
CA ALA A 151 13.41 1.46 4.53
C ALA A 151 14.45 1.85 5.60
N ARG A 152 15.59 1.14 5.67
CA ARG A 152 16.71 1.45 6.59
C ARG A 152 17.40 2.78 6.26
N ALA A 153 17.42 3.16 4.98
CA ALA A 153 18.05 4.41 4.55
C ALA A 153 17.24 5.65 4.93
N MET A 154 15.94 5.51 5.19
CA MET A 154 15.06 6.62 5.53
C MET A 154 15.53 7.39 6.76
N ARG A 155 15.40 8.72 6.69
CA ARG A 155 15.80 9.67 7.74
C ARG A 155 14.62 10.52 8.15
N GLY A 156 14.54 10.79 9.46
CA GLY A 156 13.63 11.79 10.01
C GLY A 156 14.14 13.21 9.76
N PRO A 157 13.28 14.23 10.01
CA PRO A 157 13.68 15.65 10.00
C PRO A 157 14.74 15.99 11.05
N ASP A 158 14.96 15.10 12.04
CA ASP A 158 16.07 15.16 12.99
C ASP A 158 17.41 14.65 12.43
N GLY A 159 17.46 14.23 11.17
CA GLY A 159 18.65 13.69 10.49
C GLY A 159 19.03 12.27 10.90
N GLN A 160 18.35 11.68 11.87
CA GLN A 160 18.65 10.34 12.38
C GLN A 160 17.94 9.25 11.55
N PRO A 161 18.46 8.01 11.52
CA PRO A 161 17.76 6.89 10.91
C PRO A 161 16.33 6.79 11.44
N LEU A 162 15.35 6.63 10.56
CA LEU A 162 13.95 6.52 10.99
C LEU A 162 13.67 5.11 11.54
N CYS A 163 14.30 4.08 10.97
CA CYS A 163 14.23 2.67 11.40
C CYS A 163 15.58 2.11 11.87
N GLY A 164 16.45 2.96 12.42
CA GLY A 164 17.74 2.56 12.99
C GLY A 164 17.63 1.80 14.30
#